data_AF-A0AAD3ANQ4-F1
#
_entry.id   AF-A0AAD3ANQ4-F1
#
_cell.length_a   1.000
_cell.length_b   1.000
_cell.length_c   1.000
_cell.angle_alpha   90.00
_cell.angle_beta   90.00
_cell.angle_gamma   90.00
#
_symmetry.space_group_name_H-M   'P 1'
#
loop_
_entity.id
_entity.type
_entity.pdbx_description
1 polymer ?
#
loop_
_entity_poly.entity_id
_entity_poly.type
_entity_poly.pdbx_seq_one_letter_code
_entity_poly.pdbx_strand_id
1 'polypeptide(L)'
;MCDELDTSVVTVTAIDAPQEPNEPTLFTTSPAVTALQPPHTTVKPHELDPGLCRQPSTAVDPEFWFEQINRRDAKKICASCPVLTKCAKFALDMRVTDGVFAGVALPGRRHARTLRERRQQLQELVDASVDHHVAQAHADPIARMEQAGA
;
A
#
# COMPACT_ATOMS: atom_id res chain seq x y z
N MET A 1 40.27 -44.03 37.86
CA MET A 1 39.07 -43.18 37.71
C MET A 1 38.59 -42.85 39.10
N CYS A 2 38.08 -41.63 39.31
CA CYS A 2 38.01 -40.95 40.61
C CYS A 2 39.40 -40.64 41.21
N ASP A 3 39.69 -39.45 41.75
CA ASP A 3 39.11 -38.10 41.50
C ASP A 3 40.31 -37.08 41.48
N GLU A 4 40.41 -35.85 41.99
CA GLU A 4 39.59 -34.95 42.83
C GLU A 4 40.15 -33.49 42.72
N LEU A 5 39.42 -32.48 43.24
CA LEU A 5 39.81 -31.05 43.39
C LEU A 5 39.97 -30.23 42.08
N ASP A 6 39.82 -28.89 42.05
CA ASP A 6 39.58 -27.90 43.11
C ASP A 6 38.49 -26.87 42.72
N THR A 7 37.93 -26.14 43.69
CA THR A 7 36.93 -25.07 43.48
C THR A 7 37.52 -23.67 43.58
N SER A 8 37.28 -22.82 42.58
CA SER A 8 37.51 -21.37 42.69
C SER A 8 36.39 -20.56 42.04
N VAL A 9 35.56 -19.93 42.87
CA VAL A 9 34.50 -19.00 42.47
C VAL A 9 35.10 -17.60 42.34
N VAL A 10 35.06 -17.01 41.14
CA VAL A 10 35.49 -15.62 40.93
C VAL A 10 34.29 -14.69 41.10
N THR A 11 34.20 -14.05 42.27
CA THR A 11 33.22 -12.98 42.55
C THR A 11 33.56 -11.73 41.74
N VAL A 12 32.65 -11.29 40.87
CA VAL A 12 32.74 -9.99 40.20
C VAL A 12 32.15 -8.92 41.11
N THR A 13 33.01 -8.09 41.70
CA THR A 13 32.59 -6.89 42.44
C THR A 13 32.02 -5.83 41.49
N ALA A 14 30.90 -5.22 41.87
CA ALA A 14 30.31 -4.12 41.11
C ALA A 14 31.25 -2.91 41.05
N ILE A 15 31.23 -2.20 39.92
CA ILE A 15 31.91 -0.91 39.76
C ILE A 15 30.85 0.18 39.93
N ASP A 16 31.00 0.99 40.97
CA ASP A 16 30.13 2.13 41.24
C ASP A 16 30.37 3.24 40.20
N ALA A 17 29.30 3.87 39.74
CA ALA A 17 29.32 4.92 38.72
C ALA A 17 28.48 6.11 39.22
N PRO A 18 29.08 7.31 39.41
CA PRO A 18 28.36 8.46 39.95
C PRO A 18 27.13 8.84 39.12
N GLN A 19 25.99 9.05 39.79
CA GLN A 19 24.83 9.66 39.14
C GLN A 19 25.03 11.17 39.00
N GLU A 20 25.19 11.64 37.77
CA GLU A 20 25.00 13.05 37.43
C GLU A 20 23.56 13.48 37.80
N PRO A 21 23.36 14.67 38.40
CA PRO A 21 22.05 15.10 38.89
C PRO A 21 21.08 15.37 37.75
N ASN A 22 19.80 15.03 37.94
CA ASN A 22 18.77 15.41 36.98
C ASN A 22 18.48 16.91 37.06
N GLU A 23 18.65 17.61 35.93
CA GLU A 23 17.94 18.86 35.66
C GLU A 23 16.83 18.57 34.65
N PRO A 24 15.56 18.88 34.95
CA PRO A 24 14.46 18.70 34.01
C PRO A 24 14.54 19.79 32.93
N THR A 25 15.40 19.59 31.93
CA THR A 25 15.45 20.45 30.75
C THR A 25 14.07 20.41 30.09
N LEU A 26 13.36 21.54 30.14
CA LEU A 26 12.06 21.70 29.51
C LEU A 26 12.22 21.71 27.99
N PHE A 27 12.35 20.51 27.42
CA PHE A 27 12.20 20.28 25.99
C PHE A 27 10.81 20.75 25.59
N THR A 28 10.74 21.96 25.05
CA THR A 28 9.59 22.46 24.32
C THR A 28 9.46 21.61 23.05
N THR A 29 8.76 20.49 23.18
CA THR A 29 8.50 19.53 22.09
C THR A 29 7.63 20.21 21.05
N SER A 30 8.27 20.89 20.11
CA SER A 30 7.59 21.59 19.03
C SER A 30 6.64 20.63 18.31
N PRO A 31 5.33 20.94 18.22
CA PRO A 31 4.33 20.04 17.64
C PRO A 31 4.50 19.88 16.11
N ALA A 32 5.53 20.47 15.51
CA ALA A 32 5.88 20.36 14.10
C ALA A 32 6.37 18.98 13.67
N VAL A 33 6.60 18.02 14.58
CA VAL A 33 6.72 16.60 14.23
C VAL A 33 5.33 16.00 13.99
N THR A 34 4.60 16.57 13.04
CA THR A 34 3.45 15.90 12.41
C THR A 34 3.98 14.59 11.84
N ALA A 35 3.62 13.48 12.47
CA ALA A 35 4.21 12.18 12.19
C ALA A 35 4.16 11.87 10.68
N LEU A 36 5.23 11.29 10.16
CA LEU A 36 5.29 10.71 8.82
C LEU A 36 4.45 9.42 8.80
N GLN A 37 3.13 9.58 8.98
CA GLN A 37 2.14 8.53 8.97
C GLN A 37 2.36 7.68 7.71
N PRO A 38 2.64 6.37 7.86
CA PRO A 38 2.93 5.53 6.70
C PRO A 38 1.73 5.57 5.74
N PRO A 39 1.97 5.50 4.41
CA PRO A 39 0.89 5.48 3.45
C PRO A 39 0.00 4.26 3.74
N HIS A 40 -1.27 4.54 4.04
CA HIS A 40 -2.26 3.56 4.43
C HIS A 40 -3.41 3.61 3.41
N THR A 41 -3.83 2.44 2.95
CA THR A 41 -4.94 2.30 2.01
C THR A 41 -6.20 1.82 2.69
N THR A 42 -7.35 2.22 2.16
CA THR A 42 -8.65 1.66 2.57
C THR A 42 -8.88 0.27 1.96
N VAL A 43 -8.15 -0.08 0.89
CA VAL A 43 -8.31 -1.34 0.14
C VAL A 43 -7.65 -2.47 0.91
N LYS A 44 -8.42 -3.47 1.31
CA LYS A 44 -7.90 -4.64 2.05
C LYS A 44 -7.18 -5.58 1.08
N PRO A 45 -6.10 -6.29 1.48
CA PRO A 45 -5.32 -7.13 0.57
C PRO A 45 -6.14 -8.14 -0.23
N HIS A 46 -7.11 -8.81 0.41
CA HIS A 46 -7.98 -9.81 -0.24
C HIS A 46 -8.87 -9.24 -1.35
N GLU A 47 -9.10 -7.93 -1.38
CA GLU A 47 -9.88 -7.28 -2.45
C GLU A 47 -9.08 -7.15 -3.76
N LEU A 48 -7.79 -7.48 -3.73
CA LEU A 48 -6.89 -7.48 -4.89
C LEU A 48 -6.46 -8.89 -5.33
N ASP A 49 -6.81 -9.94 -4.58
CA ASP A 49 -6.43 -11.32 -4.89
C ASP A 49 -7.00 -11.84 -6.24
N PRO A 50 -8.22 -11.46 -6.68
CA PRO A 50 -8.69 -11.74 -8.05
C PRO A 50 -7.92 -11.01 -9.17
N GLY A 51 -6.89 -10.23 -8.83
CA GLY A 51 -6.10 -9.46 -9.80
C GLY A 51 -5.25 -10.35 -10.70
N LEU A 52 -5.45 -10.23 -12.01
CA LEU A 52 -4.78 -11.06 -13.04
C LEU A 52 -3.24 -10.99 -12.97
N CYS A 53 -2.66 -9.92 -12.43
CA CYS A 53 -1.21 -9.79 -12.19
C CYS A 53 -0.63 -10.74 -11.13
N ARG A 54 -1.48 -11.47 -10.38
CA ARG A 54 -1.09 -12.50 -9.40
C ARG A 54 -1.61 -13.90 -9.74
N GLN A 55 -2.41 -14.04 -10.79
CA GLN A 55 -3.07 -15.31 -11.11
C GLN A 55 -2.08 -16.29 -11.78
N PRO A 56 -2.15 -17.61 -11.50
CA PRO A 56 -1.23 -18.60 -12.08
C PRO A 56 -1.22 -18.61 -13.62
N SER A 57 -2.35 -18.25 -14.26
CA SER A 57 -2.50 -18.06 -15.71
C SER A 57 -1.58 -16.98 -16.30
N THR A 58 -1.03 -16.13 -15.44
CA THR A 58 -0.28 -14.93 -15.81
C THR A 58 0.93 -14.76 -14.88
N ALA A 59 1.50 -15.89 -14.42
CA ALA A 59 2.67 -15.95 -13.56
C ALA A 59 3.92 -15.42 -14.30
N VAL A 60 4.10 -14.10 -14.23
CA VAL A 60 5.27 -13.35 -14.71
C VAL A 60 6.13 -12.93 -13.53
N ASP A 61 7.42 -12.67 -13.78
CA ASP A 61 8.32 -12.10 -12.78
C ASP A 61 7.80 -10.74 -12.27
N PRO A 62 7.96 -10.39 -10.97
CA PRO A 62 7.53 -9.10 -10.44
C PRO A 62 8.04 -7.87 -11.22
N GLU A 63 9.27 -7.91 -11.76
CA GLU A 63 9.87 -6.80 -12.51
C GLU A 63 9.16 -6.54 -13.85
N PHE A 64 8.42 -7.52 -14.39
CA PHE A 64 7.59 -7.37 -15.59
C PHE A 64 6.66 -6.14 -15.50
N TRP A 65 6.15 -5.86 -14.31
CA TRP A 65 5.22 -4.75 -14.07
C TRP A 65 5.91 -3.38 -14.01
N PHE A 66 7.24 -3.34 -13.83
CA PHE A 66 8.04 -2.12 -13.64
C PHE A 66 8.86 -1.74 -14.89
N GLU A 67 9.37 -2.73 -15.63
CA GLU A 67 10.13 -2.56 -16.86
C GLU A 67 9.42 -1.68 -17.90
N GLN A 68 10.21 -0.94 -18.71
CA GLN A 68 9.63 -0.08 -19.75
C GLN A 68 9.11 -0.88 -20.96
N ILE A 69 9.74 -2.02 -21.28
CA ILE A 69 9.44 -2.80 -22.49
C ILE A 69 8.06 -3.47 -22.40
N ASN A 70 7.75 -4.05 -21.25
CA ASN A 70 6.51 -4.81 -20.99
C ASN A 70 5.26 -3.92 -20.84
N ARG A 71 5.39 -2.60 -20.85
CA ARG A 71 4.29 -1.64 -20.59
C ARG A 71 3.12 -1.74 -21.55
N ARG A 72 3.29 -2.34 -22.72
CA ARG A 72 2.19 -2.60 -23.67
C ARG A 72 1.37 -3.81 -23.23
N ASP A 73 2.03 -4.86 -22.76
CA ASP A 73 1.42 -6.16 -22.48
C ASP A 73 0.90 -6.25 -21.04
N ALA A 74 1.61 -5.66 -20.07
CA ALA A 74 1.09 -5.39 -18.73
C ALA A 74 -0.24 -4.61 -18.79
N LYS A 75 -0.36 -3.64 -19.71
CA LYS A 75 -1.63 -2.92 -19.94
C LYS A 75 -2.75 -3.78 -20.51
N LYS A 76 -2.45 -4.71 -21.44
CA LYS A 76 -3.45 -5.66 -21.96
C LYS A 76 -4.00 -6.54 -20.84
N ILE A 77 -3.12 -7.05 -19.98
CA ILE A 77 -3.50 -7.87 -18.81
C ILE A 77 -4.34 -7.05 -17.82
N CYS A 78 -3.98 -5.78 -17.56
CA CYS A 78 -4.79 -4.92 -16.72
C CYS A 78 -6.19 -4.64 -17.30
N ALA A 79 -6.34 -4.55 -18.63
CA ALA A 79 -7.60 -4.15 -19.27
C ALA A 79 -8.75 -5.15 -19.05
N SER A 80 -8.46 -6.42 -18.78
CA SER A 80 -9.44 -7.46 -18.40
C SER A 80 -9.47 -7.77 -16.90
N CYS A 81 -8.77 -6.99 -16.07
CA CYS A 81 -8.57 -7.30 -14.66
C CYS A 81 -9.78 -6.88 -13.79
N PRO A 82 -10.43 -7.80 -13.05
CA PRO A 82 -11.69 -7.52 -12.34
C PRO A 82 -11.53 -6.55 -11.16
N VAL A 83 -10.29 -6.30 -10.70
CA VAL A 83 -10.00 -5.40 -9.57
C VAL A 83 -9.46 -4.02 -10.01
N LEU A 84 -9.65 -3.64 -11.29
CA LEU A 84 -9.18 -2.37 -11.89
C LEU A 84 -9.33 -1.15 -10.96
N THR A 85 -10.55 -0.83 -10.55
CA THR A 85 -10.87 0.29 -9.64
C THR A 85 -10.13 0.20 -8.30
N LYS A 86 -10.12 -0.98 -7.67
CA LYS A 86 -9.49 -1.18 -6.36
C LYS A 86 -7.96 -1.07 -6.46
N CYS A 87 -7.39 -1.55 -7.56
CA CYS A 87 -5.98 -1.38 -7.90
C CYS A 87 -5.62 0.10 -8.13
N ALA A 88 -6.50 0.88 -8.78
CA ALA A 88 -6.31 2.31 -8.97
C ALA A 88 -6.32 3.07 -7.63
N LYS A 89 -7.33 2.82 -6.78
CA LYS A 89 -7.40 3.39 -5.43
C LYS A 89 -6.18 2.99 -4.58
N PHE A 90 -5.79 1.72 -4.58
CA PHE A 90 -4.59 1.24 -3.89
C PHE A 90 -3.33 2.01 -4.34
N ALA A 91 -3.14 2.20 -5.65
CA ALA A 91 -1.98 2.91 -6.19
C ALA A 91 -1.94 4.41 -5.82
N LEU A 92 -3.12 5.03 -5.67
CA LEU A 92 -3.28 6.42 -5.21
C LEU A 92 -3.02 6.55 -3.70
N ASP A 93 -3.70 5.74 -2.88
CA ASP A 93 -3.55 5.68 -1.42
C ASP A 93 -2.08 5.43 -1.04
N MET A 94 -1.44 4.42 -1.65
CA MET A 94 -0.03 4.06 -1.43
C MET A 94 0.96 5.02 -2.11
N ARG A 95 0.47 6.02 -2.86
CA ARG A 95 1.24 7.03 -3.61
C ARG A 95 2.32 6.40 -4.50
N VAL A 96 1.99 5.29 -5.17
CA VAL A 96 2.92 4.54 -6.04
C VAL A 96 3.46 5.43 -7.17
N THR A 97 4.72 5.24 -7.53
CA THR A 97 5.46 6.16 -8.42
C THR A 97 5.80 5.59 -9.79
N ASP A 98 5.79 4.27 -9.95
CA ASP A 98 6.32 3.54 -11.09
C ASP A 98 5.60 2.19 -11.27
N GLY A 99 5.86 1.52 -12.38
CA GLY A 99 5.16 0.31 -12.82
C GLY A 99 3.79 0.56 -13.45
N VAL A 100 3.04 -0.51 -13.71
CA VAL A 100 1.71 -0.49 -14.34
C VAL A 100 0.64 -0.87 -13.31
N PHE A 101 -0.24 0.06 -12.98
CA PHE A 101 -1.34 -0.09 -12.03
C PHE A 101 -2.65 0.26 -12.72
N ALA A 102 -3.66 -0.59 -12.62
CA ALA A 102 -4.97 -0.43 -13.26
C ALA A 102 -4.92 -0.01 -14.76
N GLY A 103 -3.95 -0.52 -15.53
CA GLY A 103 -3.77 -0.17 -16.95
C GLY A 103 -3.07 1.18 -17.20
N VAL A 104 -2.74 1.92 -16.15
CA VAL A 104 -1.98 3.17 -16.21
C VAL A 104 -0.51 2.90 -15.91
N ALA A 105 0.38 3.30 -16.82
CA ALA A 105 1.82 3.15 -16.65
C ALA A 105 2.41 4.39 -15.99
N LEU A 106 2.85 4.26 -14.74
CA LEU A 106 3.45 5.31 -13.93
C LEU A 106 4.93 5.52 -14.34
N PRO A 107 5.40 6.76 -14.56
CA PRO A 107 6.70 7.00 -15.21
C PRO A 107 7.91 7.07 -14.24
N GLY A 108 7.73 6.82 -12.94
CA GLY A 108 8.78 6.97 -11.93
C GLY A 108 8.92 8.40 -11.42
N ARG A 109 9.55 8.53 -10.23
CA ARG A 109 9.73 9.81 -9.51
C ARG A 109 10.43 10.91 -10.32
N ARG A 110 11.30 10.52 -11.27
CA ARG A 110 12.05 11.45 -12.13
C ARG A 110 11.13 12.28 -13.07
N HIS A 111 9.95 11.77 -13.39
CA HIS A 111 9.03 12.38 -14.38
C HIS A 111 7.81 13.04 -13.69
N ALA A 112 8.07 13.91 -12.71
CA ALA A 112 7.04 14.43 -11.80
C ALA A 112 5.80 15.05 -12.47
N ARG A 113 5.94 15.74 -13.62
CA ARG A 113 4.80 16.28 -14.39
C ARG A 113 3.90 15.14 -14.89
N THR A 114 4.46 14.18 -15.61
CA THR A 114 3.70 13.04 -16.15
C THR A 114 3.22 12.07 -15.07
N LEU A 115 3.91 11.99 -13.93
CA LEU A 115 3.40 11.24 -12.77
C LEU A 115 2.12 11.86 -12.19
N ARG A 116 1.95 13.19 -12.22
CA ARG A 116 0.67 13.84 -11.85
C ARG A 116 -0.41 13.51 -12.87
N GLU A 117 -0.12 13.66 -14.17
CA GLU A 117 -1.06 13.32 -15.27
C GLU A 117 -1.54 11.86 -15.16
N ARG A 118 -0.65 10.91 -14.88
CA ARG A 118 -1.01 9.49 -14.73
C ARG A 118 -1.75 9.19 -13.42
N ARG A 119 -1.56 9.96 -12.35
CA ARG A 119 -2.38 9.84 -11.13
C ARG A 119 -3.77 10.43 -11.32
N GLN A 120 -3.93 11.49 -12.11
CA GLN A 120 -5.25 11.97 -12.50
C GLN A 120 -6.03 10.89 -13.25
N GLN A 121 -5.39 10.18 -14.19
CA GLN A 121 -6.00 9.03 -14.89
C GLN A 121 -6.39 7.86 -13.97
N LEU A 122 -5.67 7.65 -12.85
CA LEU A 122 -6.08 6.68 -11.83
C LEU A 122 -7.27 7.20 -11.00
N GLN A 123 -7.34 8.51 -10.75
CA GLN A 123 -8.46 9.12 -10.02
C GLN A 123 -9.74 9.08 -10.85
N GLU A 124 -9.67 9.43 -12.13
CA GLU A 124 -10.77 9.34 -13.11
C GLU A 124 -11.39 7.92 -13.17
N LEU A 125 -10.57 6.86 -13.04
CA LEU A 125 -11.03 5.47 -12.98
C LEU A 125 -11.69 5.08 -11.63
N VAL A 126 -11.38 5.79 -10.55
CA VAL A 126 -12.04 5.62 -9.25
C VAL A 126 -13.36 6.38 -9.24
N ASP A 127 -13.36 7.65 -9.65
CA ASP A 127 -14.52 8.53 -9.61
C ASP A 127 -15.66 7.97 -10.49
N ALA A 128 -15.36 7.58 -11.74
CA ALA A 128 -16.34 6.97 -12.64
C ALA A 128 -16.96 5.65 -12.13
N SER A 129 -16.27 4.94 -11.23
CA SER A 129 -16.83 3.75 -10.58
C SER A 129 -17.79 4.09 -9.43
N VAL A 130 -17.53 5.19 -8.72
CA VAL A 130 -18.42 5.71 -7.68
C VAL A 130 -19.71 6.20 -8.32
N ASP A 131 -19.62 6.96 -9.41
CA ASP A 131 -20.78 7.42 -10.18
C ASP A 131 -21.65 6.25 -10.67
N HIS A 132 -21.02 5.17 -11.16
CA HIS A 132 -21.74 3.97 -11.59
C HIS A 132 -22.47 3.27 -10.43
N HIS A 133 -21.81 3.11 -9.27
CA HIS A 133 -22.43 2.51 -8.09
C HIS A 133 -23.55 3.38 -7.48
N VAL A 134 -23.41 4.71 -7.52
CA VAL A 134 -24.46 5.65 -7.12
C VAL A 134 -25.66 5.55 -8.06
N ALA A 135 -25.44 5.49 -9.37
CA ALA A 135 -26.51 5.31 -10.35
C ALA A 135 -27.25 3.97 -10.18
N GLN A 136 -26.53 2.88 -9.90
CA GLN A 136 -27.12 1.57 -9.56
C GLN A 136 -27.99 1.66 -8.30
N ALA A 137 -27.46 2.24 -7.21
CA ALA A 137 -28.18 2.36 -5.94
C ALA A 137 -29.44 3.25 -6.02
N HIS A 138 -29.51 4.17 -6.98
CA HIS A 138 -30.73 4.94 -7.28
C HIS A 138 -31.73 4.20 -8.19
N ALA A 139 -31.28 3.24 -9.00
CA ALA A 139 -32.15 2.45 -9.88
C ALA A 139 -32.87 1.32 -9.11
N ASP A 140 -32.18 0.65 -8.17
CA ASP A 140 -32.75 -0.50 -7.43
C ASP A 140 -34.09 -0.20 -6.73
N PRO A 141 -34.29 0.95 -6.03
CA PRO A 141 -35.58 1.27 -5.41
C PRO A 141 -36.71 1.51 -6.42
N ILE A 142 -36.38 2.00 -7.62
CA ILE A 142 -37.35 2.29 -8.68
C ILE A 142 -37.82 0.97 -9.32
N ALA A 143 -36.86 0.15 -9.79
CA ALA A 143 -37.14 -1.13 -10.42
C ALA A 143 -37.87 -2.11 -9.49
N ARG A 144 -37.62 -2.04 -8.18
CA ARG A 144 -38.30 -2.84 -7.16
C ARG A 144 -39.73 -2.37 -6.85
N MET A 145 -40.08 -1.11 -7.18
CA MET A 145 -41.44 -0.58 -7.03
C MET A 145 -42.30 -0.87 -8.28
N GLU A 146 -41.70 -0.90 -9.47
CA GLU A 146 -42.37 -1.36 -10.70
C GLU A 146 -42.76 -2.84 -10.63
N GLN A 147 -41.93 -3.68 -9.99
CA GLN A 147 -42.21 -5.12 -9.79
C GLN A 147 -43.31 -5.43 -8.76
N ALA A 148 -43.89 -4.43 -8.10
CA ALA A 148 -44.91 -4.60 -7.05
C ALA A 148 -46.35 -4.25 -7.51
N GLY A 149 -46.55 -4.00 -8.81
CA GLY A 149 -47.82 -3.51 -9.39
C GLY A 149 -48.43 -4.38 -10.49
N ALA A 150 -48.13 -5.69 -10.50
CA ALA A 150 -48.61 -6.66 -11.50
C ALA A 150 -49.23 -7.90 -10.83
#